data_AF-A0A060XDH6-F1
#
_entry.id   AF-A0A060XDH6-F1
#
_cell.length_a   1.000
_cell.length_b   1.000
_cell.length_c   1.000
_cell.angle_alpha   90.00
_cell.angle_beta   90.00
_cell.angle_gamma   90.00
#
_symmetry.space_group_name_H-M   'P 1'
#
loop_
_entity.id
_entity.type
_entity.pdbx_description
1 polymer ?
#
loop_
_entity_poly.entity_id
_entity_poly.type
_entity_poly.pdbx_seq_one_letter_code
_entity_poly.pdbx_strand_id
1 'polypeptide(L)'
;MVYCSTPDVSCRRHSCGQLGSLCVSASYVSVCYTVPQLIMPLCKKLEFTVIPAAPDEQASSKAWLSLLLESNALSFSSQVTVYACNLHSTVMLPSVDEVCSSASQGVVEECEVPSFSTLIDPERREVMLQVAIEEDSPYQLEMCLQHEHNGMCRTWKEKSLPLQSVTPCMCFQLWWDKGDERSRRSRSCPFRNNTELFQRNLWENVSVSVVRGQMNSGGAMLSWNLTAPCRVEAEVWPCQRDAGLDKDRCRELGDIRQHLSNDIWREIDRGHWLMPGVFEDVKPGLDLCVMVRHFYWLTL
;
A
#
# COMPACT_ATOMS: atom_id res chain seq x y z
N MET A 1 -35.69 -8.37 -20.67
CA MET A 1 -36.80 -8.55 -21.62
C MET A 1 -37.31 -7.16 -21.94
N VAL A 2 -37.06 -6.63 -23.14
CA VAL A 2 -37.41 -5.24 -23.49
C VAL A 2 -38.73 -5.26 -24.27
N TYR A 3 -39.80 -4.80 -23.63
CA TYR A 3 -41.07 -4.53 -24.30
C TYR A 3 -41.11 -3.05 -24.69
N CYS A 4 -41.23 -2.76 -25.99
CA CYS A 4 -41.46 -1.42 -26.50
C CYS A 4 -42.92 -1.29 -26.93
N SER A 5 -43.76 -0.74 -26.05
CA SER A 5 -45.08 -0.20 -26.37
C SER A 5 -45.08 1.30 -25.99
N THR A 6 -45.42 2.12 -26.97
CA THR A 6 -45.40 3.60 -27.07
C THR A 6 -46.10 4.38 -25.94
N PRO A 7 -45.98 5.73 -25.84
CA PRO A 7 -45.02 6.67 -26.44
C PRO A 7 -44.43 7.62 -25.38
N ASP A 8 -43.14 7.50 -25.05
CA ASP A 8 -42.30 8.68 -24.81
C ASP A 8 -40.82 8.30 -24.76
N VAL A 9 -39.99 9.16 -25.34
CA VAL A 9 -38.52 9.15 -25.41
C VAL A 9 -37.82 7.93 -26.08
N SER A 10 -37.75 8.04 -27.41
CA SER A 10 -36.68 7.59 -28.34
C SER A 10 -36.35 6.09 -28.51
N CYS A 11 -37.38 5.28 -28.78
CA CYS A 11 -37.23 4.02 -29.50
C CYS A 11 -38.22 4.07 -30.69
N ARG A 12 -37.80 4.62 -31.85
CA ARG A 12 -38.67 4.81 -33.05
C ARG A 12 -38.33 3.81 -34.16
N ARG A 13 -39.37 3.25 -34.79
CA ARG A 13 -39.30 2.58 -36.10
C ARG A 13 -39.36 3.63 -37.21
N HIS A 14 -38.52 3.49 -38.23
CA HIS A 14 -38.70 4.21 -39.49
C HIS A 14 -39.46 3.35 -40.51
N SER A 15 -40.22 4.05 -41.34
CA SER A 15 -41.16 3.58 -42.35
C SER A 15 -40.57 2.54 -43.32
N CYS A 16 -41.39 1.58 -43.74
CA CYS A 16 -41.02 0.49 -44.65
C CYS A 16 -40.67 1.02 -46.04
N GLY A 17 -39.42 0.87 -46.46
CA GLY A 17 -38.97 1.07 -47.84
C GLY A 17 -39.06 -0.26 -48.61
N GLN A 18 -39.76 -0.27 -49.74
CA GLN A 18 -39.94 -1.48 -50.55
C GLN A 18 -38.72 -1.74 -51.44
N LEU A 19 -38.02 -2.85 -51.20
CA LEU A 19 -37.13 -3.48 -52.16
C LEU A 19 -37.41 -5.00 -52.16
N GLY A 20 -38.33 -5.46 -53.02
CA GLY A 20 -38.64 -6.88 -53.24
C GLY A 20 -39.28 -7.64 -52.07
N SER A 21 -40.62 -7.81 -52.09
CA SER A 21 -41.53 -8.63 -51.25
C SER A 21 -41.33 -8.81 -49.73
N LEU A 22 -40.22 -8.41 -49.12
CA LEU A 22 -40.01 -8.38 -47.67
C LEU A 22 -40.04 -6.93 -47.16
N CYS A 23 -40.90 -6.66 -46.18
CA CYS A 23 -40.98 -5.35 -45.56
C CYS A 23 -39.86 -5.21 -44.51
N VAL A 24 -38.83 -4.45 -44.86
CA VAL A 24 -37.66 -4.22 -44.01
C VAL A 24 -37.94 -3.03 -43.10
N SER A 25 -37.91 -3.24 -41.78
CA SER A 25 -38.13 -2.16 -40.80
C SER A 25 -36.81 -1.71 -40.19
N ALA A 26 -36.39 -0.48 -40.50
CA ALA A 26 -35.28 0.16 -39.81
C ALA A 26 -35.71 0.58 -38.40
N SER A 27 -34.93 0.18 -37.40
CA SER A 27 -35.18 0.47 -35.98
C SER A 27 -33.91 0.99 -35.33
N TYR A 28 -34.06 1.72 -34.22
CA TYR A 28 -32.91 2.12 -33.43
C TYR A 28 -33.22 2.13 -31.94
N VAL A 29 -32.16 2.04 -31.14
CA VAL A 29 -32.19 2.25 -29.69
C VAL A 29 -31.14 3.30 -29.34
N SER A 30 -31.53 4.32 -28.59
CA SER A 30 -30.61 5.28 -27.99
C SER A 30 -30.22 4.80 -26.60
N VAL A 31 -28.92 4.66 -26.36
CA VAL A 31 -28.36 4.31 -25.05
C VAL A 31 -27.56 5.51 -24.56
N CYS A 32 -27.93 6.05 -23.41
CA CYS A 32 -27.24 7.16 -22.77
C CYS A 32 -26.58 6.69 -21.47
N TYR A 33 -25.50 7.34 -21.05
CA TYR A 33 -24.88 7.07 -19.78
C TYR A 33 -24.39 8.35 -19.11
N THR A 34 -24.46 8.38 -17.79
CA THR A 34 -23.96 9.46 -16.95
C THR A 34 -22.80 8.96 -16.11
N VAL A 35 -21.75 9.77 -16.01
CA VAL A 35 -20.60 9.55 -15.14
C VAL A 35 -20.46 10.76 -14.22
N PRO A 36 -19.92 10.61 -12.99
CA PRO A 36 -19.87 11.71 -12.02
C PRO A 36 -19.04 12.90 -12.50
N GLN A 37 -18.06 12.65 -13.37
CA GLN A 37 -17.14 13.65 -13.92
C GLN A 37 -17.79 14.53 -15.02
N LEU A 38 -18.97 14.17 -15.54
CA LEU A 38 -19.63 14.87 -16.64
C LEU A 38 -20.98 15.44 -16.21
N ILE A 39 -21.19 16.71 -16.57
CA ILE A 39 -22.43 17.44 -16.30
C ILE A 39 -23.58 16.94 -17.19
N MET A 40 -23.28 16.45 -18.40
CA MET A 40 -24.28 16.02 -19.38
C MET A 40 -24.14 14.53 -19.73
N PRO A 41 -25.26 13.81 -19.93
CA PRO A 41 -25.25 12.41 -20.36
C PRO A 41 -24.67 12.27 -21.77
N LEU A 42 -23.85 11.24 -21.97
CA LEU A 42 -23.34 10.86 -23.29
C LEU A 42 -24.25 9.80 -23.90
N CYS A 43 -24.66 9.98 -25.17
CA CYS A 43 -25.58 9.07 -25.83
C CYS A 43 -24.98 8.48 -27.11
N LYS A 44 -25.17 7.18 -27.31
CA LYS A 44 -24.90 6.48 -28.57
C LYS A 44 -26.20 5.90 -29.13
N LYS A 45 -26.34 5.94 -30.45
CA LYS A 45 -27.49 5.40 -31.17
C LYS A 45 -27.07 4.09 -31.85
N LEU A 46 -27.79 3.02 -31.57
CA LEU A 46 -27.63 1.73 -32.23
C LEU A 46 -28.74 1.57 -33.26
N GLU A 47 -28.39 1.57 -34.53
CA GLU A 47 -29.32 1.38 -35.63
C GLU A 47 -29.23 -0.08 -36.12
N PHE A 48 -30.38 -0.70 -36.35
CA PHE A 48 -30.46 -2.07 -36.82
C PHE A 48 -31.71 -2.27 -37.67
N THR A 49 -31.66 -3.33 -38.46
CA THR A 49 -32.70 -3.65 -39.41
C THR A 49 -33.36 -4.96 -38.98
N VAL A 50 -34.68 -4.94 -38.85
CA VAL A 50 -35.45 -6.14 -38.53
C VAL A 50 -36.04 -6.68 -39.81
N ILE A 51 -35.62 -7.88 -40.19
CA ILE A 51 -36.19 -8.64 -41.30
C ILE A 51 -37.29 -9.53 -40.70
N PRO A 52 -38.57 -9.38 -41.10
CA PRO A 52 -39.62 -10.27 -40.65
C PRO A 52 -39.32 -11.68 -41.16
N ALA A 53 -39.14 -12.64 -40.27
CA ALA A 53 -39.12 -14.04 -40.67
C ALA A 53 -40.54 -14.47 -41.09
N ALA A 54 -40.62 -15.41 -42.04
CA ALA A 54 -41.88 -16.03 -42.44
C ALA A 54 -42.64 -16.58 -41.21
N PRO A 55 -43.98 -16.66 -41.25
CA PRO A 55 -44.79 -17.04 -40.11
C PRO A 55 -44.69 -18.56 -39.89
N ASP A 56 -43.58 -19.03 -39.34
CA ASP A 56 -43.51 -20.31 -38.66
C ASP A 56 -43.49 -20.07 -37.15
N GLU A 57 -44.45 -20.70 -36.49
CA GLU A 57 -44.71 -20.60 -35.06
C GLU A 57 -43.52 -21.09 -34.22
N GLN A 58 -43.40 -20.54 -33.01
CA GLN A 58 -42.57 -21.01 -31.88
C GLN A 58 -41.09 -20.65 -31.74
N ALA A 59 -40.47 -19.83 -32.61
CA ALA A 59 -39.13 -19.29 -32.29
C ALA A 59 -39.16 -17.78 -32.05
N SER A 60 -39.24 -17.36 -30.78
CA SER A 60 -38.88 -15.98 -30.42
C SER A 60 -37.38 -15.80 -30.71
N SER A 61 -37.03 -15.32 -31.90
CA SER A 61 -35.64 -15.06 -32.29
C SER A 61 -35.14 -13.85 -31.48
N LYS A 62 -34.62 -14.12 -30.28
CA LYS A 62 -33.96 -13.12 -29.43
C LYS A 62 -32.57 -12.88 -30.00
N ALA A 63 -32.39 -11.76 -30.67
CA ALA A 63 -31.07 -11.27 -31.05
C ALA A 63 -30.47 -10.49 -29.88
N TRP A 64 -29.21 -10.78 -29.55
CA TRP A 64 -28.43 -10.00 -28.59
C TRP A 64 -27.58 -9.01 -29.37
N LEU A 65 -27.69 -7.73 -29.01
CA LEU A 65 -26.87 -6.66 -29.55
C LEU A 65 -26.00 -6.13 -28.42
N SER A 66 -24.71 -5.97 -28.68
CA SER A 66 -23.76 -5.35 -27.76
C SER A 66 -23.36 -3.96 -28.27
N LEU A 67 -23.21 -3.01 -27.35
CA LEU A 67 -22.75 -1.66 -27.64
C LEU A 67 -21.58 -1.34 -26.71
N LEU A 68 -20.44 -1.00 -27.28
CA LEU A 68 -19.27 -0.58 -26.52
C LEU A 68 -19.31 0.94 -26.28
N LEU A 69 -19.34 1.31 -25.00
CA LEU A 69 -19.31 2.69 -24.54
C LEU A 69 -17.88 3.03 -24.10
N GLU A 70 -17.15 3.70 -24.98
CA GLU A 70 -15.81 4.23 -24.67
C GLU A 70 -15.92 5.69 -24.24
N SER A 71 -15.23 6.04 -23.16
CA SER A 71 -15.20 7.41 -22.63
C SER A 71 -13.94 7.65 -21.81
N ASN A 72 -13.27 8.77 -22.08
CA ASN A 72 -12.09 9.21 -21.32
C ASN A 72 -12.47 9.81 -19.95
N ALA A 73 -13.76 10.02 -19.69
CA ALA A 73 -14.27 10.56 -18.43
C ALA A 73 -14.60 9.47 -17.39
N LEU A 74 -14.37 8.20 -17.73
CA LEU A 74 -14.56 7.07 -16.82
C LEU A 74 -13.32 6.95 -15.93
N SER A 75 -13.53 6.96 -14.62
CA SER A 75 -12.48 6.69 -13.63
C SER A 75 -12.83 5.44 -12.84
N PHE A 76 -11.81 4.73 -12.35
CA PHE A 76 -12.02 3.58 -11.45
C PHE A 76 -12.87 3.96 -10.24
N SER A 77 -13.61 2.99 -9.70
CA SER A 77 -14.56 3.17 -8.58
C SER A 77 -15.67 4.21 -8.83
N SER A 78 -15.84 4.71 -10.05
CA SER A 78 -16.94 5.60 -10.38
C SER A 78 -18.22 4.82 -10.65
N GLN A 79 -19.35 5.46 -10.31
CA GLN A 79 -20.68 4.92 -10.55
C GLN A 79 -21.17 5.39 -11.93
N VAL A 80 -21.49 4.44 -12.81
CA VAL A 80 -22.03 4.73 -14.14
C VAL A 80 -23.49 4.34 -14.16
N THR A 81 -24.36 5.28 -14.54
CA THR A 81 -25.78 4.98 -14.76
C THR A 81 -26.05 4.95 -16.25
N VAL A 82 -26.56 3.83 -16.76
CA VAL A 82 -26.88 3.61 -18.17
C VAL A 82 -28.39 3.62 -18.34
N TYR A 83 -28.86 4.33 -19.36
CA TYR A 83 -30.26 4.53 -19.69
C TYR A 83 -30.53 4.03 -21.11
N ALA A 84 -31.57 3.21 -21.28
CA ALA A 84 -32.02 2.72 -22.58
C ALA A 84 -33.55 2.60 -22.61
N CYS A 85 -34.20 3.33 -23.52
CA CYS A 85 -35.66 3.57 -23.49
C CYS A 85 -36.11 3.94 -22.05
N ASN A 86 -36.90 3.08 -21.37
CA ASN A 86 -37.40 3.30 -20.00
C ASN A 86 -36.61 2.55 -18.91
N LEU A 87 -35.56 1.83 -19.29
CA LEU A 87 -34.74 1.05 -18.38
C LEU A 87 -33.52 1.85 -17.98
N HIS A 88 -33.17 1.80 -16.70
CA HIS A 88 -31.90 2.29 -16.20
C HIS A 88 -31.23 1.20 -15.37
N SER A 89 -29.91 1.16 -15.44
CA SER A 89 -29.09 0.29 -14.60
C SER A 89 -27.89 1.07 -14.12
N THR A 90 -27.50 0.81 -12.88
CA THR A 90 -26.35 1.45 -12.26
C THR A 90 -25.27 0.41 -12.04
N VAL A 91 -24.06 0.72 -12.51
CA VAL A 91 -22.91 -0.16 -12.44
C VAL A 91 -21.80 0.58 -11.72
N MET A 92 -21.22 -0.07 -10.71
CA MET A 92 -19.98 0.40 -10.10
C MET A 92 -18.82 -0.14 -10.91
N LEU A 93 -17.94 0.76 -11.37
CA LEU A 93 -16.68 0.33 -11.95
C LEU A 93 -15.77 -0.27 -10.88
N PRO A 94 -14.98 -1.31 -11.21
CA PRO A 94 -14.05 -1.90 -10.27
C PRO A 94 -13.02 -0.88 -9.79
N SER A 95 -12.43 -1.16 -8.64
CA SER A 95 -11.31 -0.35 -8.15
C SER A 95 -10.04 -0.65 -8.93
N VAL A 96 -9.08 0.28 -8.88
CA VAL A 96 -7.74 0.04 -9.44
C VAL A 96 -7.14 -1.21 -8.81
N ASP A 97 -7.29 -1.41 -7.50
CA ASP A 97 -6.78 -2.60 -6.80
C ASP A 97 -7.37 -3.91 -7.35
N GLU A 98 -8.67 -3.93 -7.61
CA GLU A 98 -9.37 -5.10 -8.15
C GLU A 98 -8.88 -5.40 -9.58
N VAL A 99 -8.75 -4.38 -10.42
CA VAL A 99 -8.24 -4.54 -11.79
C VAL A 99 -6.77 -4.96 -11.80
N CYS A 100 -5.91 -4.31 -11.01
CA CYS A 100 -4.48 -4.64 -10.97
C CYS A 100 -4.18 -5.99 -10.32
N SER A 101 -5.08 -6.53 -9.49
CA SER A 101 -4.95 -7.88 -8.94
C SER A 101 -5.23 -8.99 -9.96
N SER A 102 -6.00 -8.67 -11.01
CA SER A 102 -6.48 -9.62 -12.03
C SER A 102 -5.88 -9.38 -13.41
N ALA A 103 -5.36 -8.18 -13.67
CA ALA A 103 -4.72 -7.81 -14.92
C ALA A 103 -3.26 -8.28 -14.99
N SER A 104 -2.85 -8.76 -16.16
CA SER A 104 -1.44 -8.91 -16.50
C SER A 104 -0.76 -7.54 -16.52
N GLN A 105 0.42 -7.42 -15.90
CA GLN A 105 1.26 -6.21 -15.95
C GLN A 105 1.39 -5.68 -17.38
N GLY A 106 1.16 -4.37 -17.56
CA GLY A 106 1.36 -3.66 -18.84
C GLY A 106 0.11 -3.41 -19.70
N VAL A 107 -1.07 -3.90 -19.31
CA VAL A 107 -2.33 -3.61 -20.05
C VAL A 107 -3.03 -2.34 -19.55
N VAL A 108 -2.84 -2.00 -18.28
CA VAL A 108 -3.45 -0.84 -17.61
C VAL A 108 -2.34 0.02 -17.04
N GLU A 109 -2.23 1.28 -17.51
CA GLU A 109 -1.17 2.20 -17.12
C GLU A 109 -1.19 2.52 -15.60
N GLU A 110 -2.37 2.57 -14.99
CA GLU A 110 -2.55 2.79 -13.54
C GLU A 110 -2.10 1.60 -12.68
N CYS A 111 -1.93 0.42 -13.29
CA CYS A 111 -1.38 -0.77 -12.63
C CYS A 111 0.15 -0.85 -12.72
N GLU A 112 0.76 0.01 -13.52
CA GLU A 112 2.20 0.01 -13.72
C GLU A 112 2.90 0.54 -12.46
N VAL A 113 3.71 -0.33 -11.86
CA VAL A 113 4.54 -0.01 -10.70
C VAL A 113 5.97 -0.46 -10.97
N PRO A 114 6.98 0.29 -10.50
CA PRO A 114 8.37 -0.09 -10.65
C PRO A 114 8.62 -1.42 -9.95
N SER A 115 9.12 -2.40 -10.69
CA SER A 115 9.61 -3.65 -10.12
C SER A 115 11.05 -3.47 -9.70
N PHE A 116 11.43 -3.96 -8.52
CA PHE A 116 12.78 -3.78 -8.01
C PHE A 116 13.25 -4.96 -7.16
N SER A 117 14.56 -5.10 -7.08
CA SER A 117 15.25 -6.05 -6.21
C SER A 117 16.42 -5.36 -5.50
N THR A 118 16.96 -6.00 -4.47
CA THR A 118 18.15 -5.53 -3.77
C THR A 118 19.31 -6.49 -3.97
N LEU A 119 20.46 -5.95 -4.35
CA LEU A 119 21.72 -6.68 -4.47
C LEU A 119 22.66 -6.26 -3.33
N ILE A 120 23.10 -7.23 -2.54
CA ILE A 120 24.13 -7.01 -1.52
C ILE A 120 25.50 -7.14 -2.21
N ASP A 121 26.32 -6.10 -2.15
CA ASP A 121 27.70 -6.07 -2.65
C ASP A 121 28.68 -6.05 -1.46
N PRO A 122 29.25 -7.21 -1.09
CA PRO A 122 30.17 -7.31 0.05
C PRO A 122 31.50 -6.59 -0.19
N GLU A 123 31.95 -6.46 -1.45
CA GLU A 123 33.23 -5.84 -1.79
C GLU A 123 33.17 -4.33 -1.59
N ARG A 124 32.08 -3.72 -2.07
CA ARG A 124 31.81 -2.29 -1.88
C ARG A 124 31.26 -1.96 -0.50
N ARG A 125 30.82 -2.96 0.26
CA ARG A 125 30.09 -2.83 1.53
C ARG A 125 28.85 -1.97 1.37
N GLU A 126 28.08 -2.23 0.32
CA GLU A 126 26.85 -1.52 -0.02
C GLU A 126 25.74 -2.49 -0.40
N VAL A 127 24.50 -2.04 -0.26
CA VAL A 127 23.33 -2.67 -0.86
C VAL A 127 22.80 -1.75 -1.93
N MET A 128 22.67 -2.28 -3.15
CA MET A 128 22.17 -1.56 -4.31
C MET A 128 20.73 -1.95 -4.62
N LEU A 129 19.92 -0.96 -4.93
CA LEU A 129 18.56 -1.11 -5.43
C LEU A 129 18.61 -1.21 -6.95
N GLN A 130 18.12 -2.33 -7.48
CA GLN A 130 18.01 -2.58 -8.92
C GLN A 130 16.55 -2.42 -9.32
N VAL A 131 16.27 -1.45 -10.19
CA VAL A 131 14.93 -1.19 -10.70
C VAL A 131 14.85 -1.73 -12.12
N ALA A 132 13.89 -2.60 -12.38
CA ALA A 132 13.63 -3.10 -13.72
C ALA A 132 12.94 -2.01 -14.53
N ILE A 133 13.35 -1.86 -15.80
CA ILE A 133 12.62 -1.03 -16.79
C ILE A 133 12.67 0.48 -16.43
N GLU A 134 13.73 0.93 -15.76
CA GLU A 134 13.86 2.35 -15.39
C GLU A 134 14.07 3.26 -16.60
N GLU A 135 14.86 2.84 -17.58
CA GLU A 135 15.18 3.62 -18.77
C GLU A 135 14.01 3.72 -19.77
N ASP A 136 13.04 2.80 -19.67
CA ASP A 136 11.88 2.74 -20.56
C ASP A 136 10.67 3.54 -20.02
N SER A 137 10.72 3.99 -18.76
CA SER A 137 9.65 4.77 -18.15
C SER A 137 9.81 6.26 -18.50
N PRO A 138 8.76 6.93 -19.02
CA PRO A 138 8.78 8.37 -19.25
C PRO A 138 8.64 9.18 -17.94
N TYR A 139 8.42 8.52 -16.80
CA TYR A 139 8.16 9.13 -15.51
C TYR A 139 9.37 9.08 -14.58
N GLN A 140 9.54 10.09 -13.74
CA GLN A 140 10.60 10.10 -12.74
C GLN A 140 10.34 9.03 -11.68
N LEU A 141 11.39 8.27 -11.34
CA LEU A 141 11.32 7.32 -10.23
C LEU A 141 11.41 8.07 -8.90
N GLU A 142 10.39 7.92 -8.07
CA GLU A 142 10.40 8.36 -6.68
C GLU A 142 10.48 7.16 -5.76
N MET A 143 11.20 7.33 -4.65
CA MET A 143 11.34 6.26 -3.67
C MET A 143 11.43 6.81 -2.25
N CYS A 144 11.09 5.93 -1.30
CA CYS A 144 11.24 6.22 0.11
C CYS A 144 11.75 5.01 0.86
N LEU A 145 12.42 5.31 1.97
CA LEU A 145 12.87 4.36 2.96
C LEU A 145 11.91 4.40 4.14
N GLN A 146 11.52 3.23 4.65
CA GLN A 146 10.74 3.11 5.88
C GLN A 146 11.27 1.98 6.75
N HIS A 147 11.14 2.12 8.06
CA HIS A 147 11.39 1.03 9.00
C HIS A 147 10.05 0.42 9.40
N GLU A 148 9.93 -0.90 9.20
CA GLU A 148 8.70 -1.67 9.39
C GLU A 148 7.56 -1.28 8.44
N HIS A 149 6.45 -2.01 8.52
CA HIS A 149 5.32 -1.85 7.62
C HIS A 149 4.56 -0.54 7.87
N ASN A 150 4.45 -0.14 9.15
CA ASN A 150 3.68 0.98 9.65
C ASN A 150 4.54 2.21 10.00
N GLY A 151 5.84 2.18 9.72
CA GLY A 151 6.71 3.34 9.88
C GLY A 151 6.49 4.38 8.78
N MET A 152 6.95 5.60 9.03
CA MET A 152 6.88 6.70 8.09
C MET A 152 7.82 6.48 6.91
N CYS A 153 7.25 6.60 5.71
CA CYS A 153 7.95 6.58 4.44
C CYS A 153 8.67 7.92 4.23
N ARG A 154 10.00 7.89 4.26
CA ARG A 154 10.88 9.07 4.14
C ARG A 154 11.54 9.08 2.78
N THR A 155 11.38 10.18 2.04
CA THR A 155 11.97 10.34 0.71
C THR A 155 13.44 9.96 0.72
N TRP A 156 13.81 9.10 -0.21
CA TRP A 156 15.15 8.56 -0.37
C TRP A 156 15.53 8.72 -1.84
N LYS A 157 16.73 9.20 -2.14
CA LYS A 157 17.14 9.48 -3.54
C LYS A 157 18.29 8.61 -4.00
N GLU A 158 18.98 7.97 -3.06
CA GLU A 158 20.17 7.19 -3.36
C GLU A 158 19.76 5.77 -3.75
N LYS A 159 20.39 5.21 -4.78
CA LYS A 159 20.15 3.80 -5.17
C LYS A 159 21.02 2.82 -4.41
N SER A 160 21.88 3.30 -3.53
CA SER A 160 22.72 2.47 -2.67
C SER A 160 22.58 2.87 -1.21
N LEU A 161 22.86 1.93 -0.33
CA LEU A 161 22.89 2.08 1.12
C LEU A 161 24.15 1.41 1.65
N PRO A 162 24.89 2.04 2.58
CA PRO A 162 26.00 1.40 3.25
C PRO A 162 25.54 0.11 3.96
N LEU A 163 26.30 -0.97 3.84
CA LEU A 163 25.91 -2.28 4.39
C LEU A 163 25.68 -2.23 5.91
N GLN A 164 26.40 -1.36 6.62
CA GLN A 164 26.31 -1.15 8.08
C GLN A 164 25.05 -0.38 8.55
N SER A 165 24.37 0.34 7.65
CA SER A 165 23.12 1.03 7.98
C SER A 165 21.88 0.16 7.73
N VAL A 166 22.04 -0.99 7.07
CA VAL A 166 20.95 -1.91 6.75
C VAL A 166 20.47 -2.60 8.01
N THR A 167 19.15 -2.61 8.20
CA THR A 167 18.49 -3.25 9.34
C THR A 167 17.40 -4.23 8.88
N PRO A 168 17.06 -5.26 9.67
CA PRO A 168 16.13 -6.31 9.24
C PRO A 168 14.72 -5.81 8.88
N CYS A 169 14.26 -4.73 9.53
CA CYS A 169 12.92 -4.19 9.31
C CYS A 169 12.86 -3.14 8.19
N MET A 170 13.99 -2.83 7.55
CA MET A 170 14.05 -1.78 6.52
C MET A 170 13.29 -2.23 5.26
N CYS A 171 12.43 -1.34 4.76
CA CYS A 171 11.63 -1.54 3.56
C CYS A 171 11.76 -0.34 2.62
N PHE A 172 11.59 -0.61 1.33
CA PHE A 172 11.55 0.41 0.29
C PHE A 172 10.13 0.51 -0.26
N GLN A 173 9.70 1.74 -0.56
CA GLN A 173 8.58 1.95 -1.47
C GLN A 173 9.06 2.73 -2.69
N LEU A 174 8.60 2.32 -3.87
CA LEU A 174 8.94 2.95 -5.16
C LEU A 174 7.65 3.24 -5.93
N TRP A 175 7.64 4.35 -6.67
CA TRP A 175 6.55 4.71 -7.57
C TRP A 175 7.05 5.60 -8.72
N TRP A 176 6.30 5.61 -9.80
CA TRP A 176 6.49 6.56 -10.90
C TRP A 176 5.77 7.86 -10.54
N ASP A 177 6.45 9.01 -10.62
CA ASP A 177 5.81 10.32 -10.47
C ASP A 177 5.05 10.66 -11.74
N LYS A 178 3.75 10.36 -11.75
CA LYS A 178 2.83 10.68 -12.86
C LYS A 178 2.16 12.05 -12.68
N GLY A 179 2.56 12.84 -11.68
CA GLY A 179 1.95 14.13 -11.35
C GLY A 179 0.58 14.01 -10.66
N ASP A 180 0.16 12.80 -10.28
CA ASP A 180 -1.05 12.53 -9.52
C ASP A 180 -0.74 12.11 -8.07
N GLU A 181 -1.56 12.54 -7.11
CA GLU A 181 -1.34 12.22 -5.69
C GLU A 181 -1.52 10.72 -5.35
N ARG A 182 -1.94 9.90 -6.31
CA ARG A 182 -2.36 8.50 -6.10
C ARG A 182 -1.53 7.47 -6.87
N SER A 183 -0.35 7.86 -7.36
CA SER A 183 0.60 6.93 -7.98
C SER A 183 0.79 5.66 -7.11
N ARG A 184 0.47 4.51 -7.70
CA ARG A 184 0.55 3.21 -7.01
C ARG A 184 2.00 2.91 -6.65
N ARG A 185 2.21 2.41 -5.44
CA ARG A 185 3.55 2.14 -4.89
C ARG A 185 3.81 0.64 -4.84
N SER A 186 4.98 0.21 -5.30
CA SER A 186 5.52 -1.10 -4.98
C SER A 186 6.26 -1.01 -3.65
N ARG A 187 6.08 -1.99 -2.76
CA ARG A 187 6.76 -2.05 -1.47
C ARG A 187 7.41 -3.40 -1.27
N SER A 188 8.65 -3.39 -0.80
CA SER A 188 9.39 -4.61 -0.45
C SER A 188 10.22 -4.40 0.82
N CYS A 189 10.27 -5.44 1.66
CA CYS A 189 11.07 -5.49 2.89
C CYS A 189 12.11 -6.61 2.76
N PRO A 190 13.16 -6.43 1.94
CA PRO A 190 14.01 -7.53 1.48
C PRO A 190 14.87 -8.13 2.59
N PHE A 191 15.13 -7.39 3.68
CA PHE A 191 16.03 -7.83 4.75
C PHE A 191 15.32 -8.56 5.89
N ARG A 192 14.00 -8.68 5.83
CA ARG A 192 13.19 -9.26 6.92
C ARG A 192 13.57 -10.70 7.23
N ASN A 193 13.96 -11.47 6.21
CA ASN A 193 14.34 -12.88 6.38
C ASN A 193 15.85 -13.05 6.65
N ASN A 194 16.65 -11.99 6.47
CA ASN A 194 18.10 -12.00 6.66
C ASN A 194 18.46 -11.42 8.03
N THR A 195 17.69 -11.78 9.07
CA THR A 195 17.87 -11.25 10.42
C THR A 195 19.27 -11.53 10.94
N GLU A 196 19.82 -12.73 10.77
CA GLU A 196 21.16 -13.09 11.27
C GLU A 196 22.27 -12.18 10.74
N LEU A 197 22.21 -11.80 9.45
CA LEU A 197 23.20 -10.94 8.81
C LEU A 197 23.16 -9.51 9.35
N PHE A 198 21.96 -8.99 9.63
CA PHE A 198 21.75 -7.58 9.97
C PHE A 198 21.38 -7.33 11.44
N GLN A 199 21.29 -8.39 12.24
CA GLN A 199 21.08 -8.30 13.70
C GLN A 199 22.17 -7.47 14.36
N ARG A 200 23.43 -7.65 13.94
CA ARG A 200 24.54 -6.86 14.46
C ARG A 200 24.35 -5.37 14.20
N ASN A 201 24.01 -4.99 12.97
CA ASN A 201 23.76 -3.60 12.61
C ASN A 201 22.59 -3.00 13.40
N LEU A 202 21.55 -3.79 13.66
CA LEU A 202 20.45 -3.38 14.52
C LEU A 202 20.96 -3.03 15.91
N TRP A 203 21.68 -3.94 16.57
CA TRP A 203 22.18 -3.75 17.93
C TRP A 203 23.25 -2.66 18.06
N GLU A 204 24.10 -2.45 17.05
CA GLU A 204 25.06 -1.34 17.02
C GLU A 204 24.37 0.03 16.92
N ASN A 205 23.13 0.08 16.41
CA ASN A 205 22.32 1.29 16.31
C ASN A 205 21.24 1.40 17.41
N VAL A 206 21.26 0.50 18.40
CA VAL A 206 20.44 0.65 19.61
C VAL A 206 21.13 1.63 20.56
N SER A 207 20.38 2.60 21.06
CA SER A 207 20.89 3.55 22.05
C SER A 207 19.98 3.62 23.27
N VAL A 208 20.59 3.71 24.45
CA VAL A 208 19.89 3.86 25.73
C VAL A 208 20.34 5.15 26.39
N SER A 209 19.40 6.05 26.64
CA SER A 209 19.64 7.22 27.49
C SER A 209 18.95 7.03 28.84
N VAL A 210 19.66 7.36 29.92
CA VAL A 210 19.20 7.15 31.29
C VAL A 210 19.26 8.48 32.03
N VAL A 211 18.17 8.81 32.73
CA VAL A 211 18.03 10.03 33.54
C VAL A 211 17.58 9.64 34.94
N ARG A 212 18.34 10.10 35.94
CA ARG A 212 17.96 9.96 37.34
C ARG A 212 16.97 11.06 37.69
N GLY A 213 15.93 10.71 38.44
CA GLY A 213 14.92 11.64 38.89
C GLY A 213 14.40 11.26 40.27
N GLN A 214 13.37 11.99 40.68
CA GLN A 214 12.65 11.76 41.92
C GLN A 214 11.15 11.78 41.61
N MET A 215 10.42 10.84 42.20
CA MET A 215 8.98 10.78 42.11
C MET A 215 8.34 11.89 42.95
N ASN A 216 7.07 12.21 42.68
CA ASN A 216 6.32 13.17 43.48
C ASN A 216 6.20 12.77 44.97
N SER A 217 6.29 11.46 45.26
CA SER A 217 6.31 10.89 46.61
C SER A 217 7.66 11.06 47.33
N GLY A 218 8.70 11.56 46.64
CA GLY A 218 10.06 11.67 47.15
C GLY A 218 10.93 10.42 46.91
N GLY A 219 10.37 9.33 46.37
CA GLY A 219 11.12 8.12 46.00
C GLY A 219 12.08 8.36 44.83
N ALA A 220 13.22 7.67 44.80
CA ALA A 220 14.17 7.80 43.69
C ALA A 220 13.67 7.05 42.44
N MET A 221 13.78 7.66 41.27
CA MET A 221 13.39 7.03 40.00
C MET A 221 14.54 7.02 38.99
N LEU A 222 14.51 6.01 38.12
CA LEU A 222 15.40 5.92 36.97
C LEU A 222 14.56 5.88 35.69
N SER A 223 14.47 6.99 34.98
CA SER A 223 13.82 7.07 33.69
C SER A 223 14.80 6.70 32.59
N TRP A 224 14.35 5.96 31.60
CA TRP A 224 15.18 5.54 30.48
C TRP A 224 14.39 5.61 29.17
N ASN A 225 15.15 5.83 28.09
CA ASN A 225 14.64 5.84 26.73
C ASN A 225 15.52 4.93 25.89
N LEU A 226 14.92 3.94 25.25
CA LEU A 226 15.55 3.06 24.29
C LEU A 226 15.18 3.52 22.88
N THR A 227 16.17 3.77 22.03
CA THR A 227 15.96 4.06 20.61
C THR A 227 16.54 2.95 19.75
N ALA A 228 15.81 2.51 18.72
CA ALA A 228 16.27 1.48 17.80
C ALA A 228 15.68 1.70 16.40
N PRO A 229 16.37 1.34 15.31
CA PRO A 229 15.81 1.46 13.96
C PRO A 229 14.67 0.47 13.72
N CYS A 230 14.66 -0.67 14.41
CA CYS A 230 13.57 -1.64 14.44
C CYS A 230 13.06 -1.81 15.87
N ARG A 231 11.77 -2.09 16.07
CA ARG A 231 11.26 -2.54 17.36
C ARG A 231 11.92 -3.86 17.73
N VAL A 232 12.31 -3.97 19.00
CA VAL A 232 13.04 -5.13 19.53
C VAL A 232 12.30 -5.72 20.72
N GLU A 233 12.29 -7.05 20.78
CA GLU A 233 11.88 -7.80 21.95
C GLU A 233 13.10 -8.02 22.84
N ALA A 234 13.08 -7.42 24.02
CA ALA A 234 14.19 -7.49 24.96
C ALA A 234 13.71 -7.33 26.41
N GLU A 235 14.57 -7.69 27.35
CA GLU A 235 14.43 -7.37 28.76
C GLU A 235 15.34 -6.23 29.14
N VAL A 236 14.85 -5.36 30.01
CA VAL A 236 15.64 -4.28 30.60
C VAL A 236 15.58 -4.31 32.12
N TRP A 237 16.69 -3.96 32.75
CA TRP A 237 16.81 -3.89 34.21
C TRP A 237 17.81 -2.83 34.65
N PRO A 238 17.63 -2.24 35.84
CA PRO A 238 18.61 -1.34 36.42
C PRO A 238 19.81 -2.15 36.91
N CYS A 239 21.00 -1.60 36.72
CA CYS A 239 22.23 -2.19 37.21
C CYS A 239 23.17 -1.10 37.74
N GLN A 240 24.07 -1.48 38.64
CA GLN A 240 25.10 -0.60 39.17
C GLN A 240 26.44 -0.98 38.56
N ARG A 241 27.12 -0.02 37.96
CA ARG A 241 28.48 -0.21 37.45
C ARG A 241 29.45 -0.19 38.62
N ASP A 242 30.38 -1.13 38.64
CA ASP A 242 31.45 -1.16 39.64
C ASP A 242 32.49 -0.06 39.32
N ALA A 243 33.00 0.61 40.35
CA ALA A 243 34.02 1.67 40.22
C ALA A 243 35.44 1.12 39.91
N GLY A 244 35.55 -0.16 39.53
CA GLY A 244 36.81 -0.84 39.23
C GLY A 244 37.32 -0.61 37.80
N LEU A 245 38.49 -1.18 37.49
CA LEU A 245 39.13 -1.12 36.16
C LEU A 245 38.31 -1.78 35.03
N ASP A 246 37.33 -2.61 35.39
CA ASP A 246 36.51 -3.38 34.45
C ASP A 246 35.17 -2.68 34.21
N LYS A 247 35.15 -1.73 33.28
CA LYS A 247 34.00 -0.86 32.95
C LYS A 247 32.78 -1.62 32.42
N ASP A 248 32.97 -2.88 32.03
CA ASP A 248 31.96 -3.71 31.38
C ASP A 248 31.12 -4.54 32.38
N ARG A 249 31.51 -4.57 33.67
CA ARG A 249 30.74 -5.27 34.71
C ARG A 249 29.68 -4.35 35.32
N CYS A 250 28.42 -4.69 35.05
CA CYS A 250 27.26 -4.09 35.70
C CYS A 250 26.52 -5.13 36.55
N ARG A 251 26.34 -4.84 37.84
CA ARG A 251 25.63 -5.72 38.76
C ARG A 251 24.14 -5.38 38.78
N GLU A 252 23.30 -6.36 38.47
CA GLU A 252 21.83 -6.21 38.51
C GLU A 252 21.34 -5.76 39.90
N LEU A 253 20.41 -4.80 39.91
CA LEU A 253 19.86 -4.21 41.12
C LEU A 253 18.48 -4.79 41.43
N GLY A 254 18.46 -5.81 42.29
CA GLY A 254 17.22 -6.53 42.62
C GLY A 254 16.69 -7.36 41.44
N ASP A 255 15.49 -7.91 41.58
CA ASP A 255 14.82 -8.68 40.51
C ASP A 255 13.81 -7.81 39.73
N ILE A 256 14.19 -6.57 39.42
CA ILE A 256 13.31 -5.61 38.74
C ILE A 256 13.60 -5.67 37.23
N ARG A 257 12.77 -6.40 36.50
CA ARG A 257 12.88 -6.53 35.04
C ARG A 257 11.62 -6.02 34.36
N GLN A 258 11.79 -5.34 33.24
CA GLN A 258 10.71 -4.92 32.36
C GLN A 258 10.88 -5.58 31.00
N HIS A 259 9.82 -6.24 30.53
CA HIS A 259 9.78 -6.81 29.20
C HIS A 259 9.33 -5.75 28.20
N LEU A 260 10.09 -5.59 27.12
CA LEU A 260 9.78 -4.64 26.06
C LEU A 260 8.76 -5.25 25.11
N SER A 261 7.52 -4.77 25.17
CA SER A 261 6.43 -5.19 24.28
C SER A 261 6.22 -4.20 23.12
N ASN A 262 5.59 -4.67 22.04
CA ASN A 262 5.44 -3.91 20.80
C ASN A 262 4.50 -2.71 20.89
N ASP A 263 3.64 -2.62 21.91
CA ASP A 263 2.53 -1.67 21.96
C ASP A 263 2.92 -0.26 22.42
N ILE A 264 4.13 -0.08 22.95
CA ILE A 264 4.58 1.17 23.61
C ILE A 264 5.53 2.00 22.73
N TRP A 265 6.00 1.42 21.63
CA TRP A 265 6.95 2.08 20.74
C TRP A 265 6.32 3.23 19.96
N ARG A 266 7.03 4.36 19.91
CA ARG A 266 6.67 5.52 19.09
C ARG A 266 7.77 5.82 18.08
N GLU A 267 7.41 6.09 16.84
CA GLU A 267 8.39 6.54 15.85
C GLU A 267 8.82 7.99 16.13
N ILE A 268 10.10 8.27 15.95
CA ILE A 268 10.68 9.62 16.05
C ILE A 268 11.17 10.11 14.69
N ASP A 269 11.45 11.42 14.59
CA ASP A 269 11.79 12.14 13.36
C ASP A 269 13.04 11.64 12.59
N ARG A 270 13.73 10.60 13.07
CA ARG A 270 14.86 9.95 12.38
C ARG A 270 14.54 8.57 11.82
N GLY A 271 13.26 8.20 11.78
CA GLY A 271 12.82 6.86 11.35
C GLY A 271 13.23 5.76 12.33
N HIS A 272 13.55 6.13 13.57
CA HIS A 272 13.83 5.21 14.66
C HIS A 272 12.59 5.09 15.54
N TRP A 273 12.49 4.00 16.27
CA TRP A 273 11.50 3.75 17.30
C TRP A 273 12.07 4.12 18.66
N LEU A 274 11.24 4.73 19.50
CA LEU A 274 11.54 5.14 20.87
C LEU A 274 10.60 4.41 21.83
N MET A 275 11.18 3.74 22.82
CA MET A 275 10.48 3.14 23.94
C MET A 275 10.92 3.81 25.25
N PRO A 276 10.02 4.57 25.91
CA PRO A 276 10.29 5.11 27.23
C PRO A 276 9.97 4.08 28.32
N GLY A 277 10.65 4.19 29.46
CA GLY A 277 10.30 3.46 30.66
C GLY A 277 10.85 4.11 31.93
N VAL A 278 10.40 3.60 33.07
CA VAL A 278 10.75 4.10 34.39
C VAL A 278 10.89 2.94 35.35
N PHE A 279 11.97 2.93 36.13
CA PHE A 279 12.09 2.12 37.33
C PHE A 279 11.84 3.01 38.55
N GLU A 280 10.88 2.60 39.36
CA GLU A 280 10.48 3.28 40.60
C GLU A 280 11.25 2.70 41.79
N ASP A 281 11.39 3.50 42.84
CA ASP A 281 12.03 3.11 44.12
C ASP A 281 13.43 2.47 43.97
N VAL A 282 14.22 2.97 43.01
CA VAL A 282 15.57 2.45 42.74
C VAL A 282 16.51 2.85 43.86
N LYS A 283 17.26 1.87 44.40
CA LYS A 283 18.24 2.14 45.45
C LYS A 283 19.27 3.18 44.97
N PRO A 284 19.52 4.24 45.75
CA PRO A 284 20.50 5.26 45.36
C PRO A 284 21.91 4.66 45.28
N GLY A 285 22.62 4.98 44.19
CA GLY A 285 23.98 4.53 43.92
C GLY A 285 24.72 5.53 43.02
N LEU A 286 26.05 5.55 43.10
CA LEU A 286 26.86 6.54 42.38
C LEU A 286 26.82 6.33 40.85
N ASP A 287 26.62 5.09 40.37
CA ASP A 287 26.69 4.72 38.94
C ASP A 287 25.54 3.80 38.47
N LEU A 288 24.30 4.25 38.62
CA LEU A 288 23.12 3.59 38.05
C LEU A 288 23.13 3.63 36.51
N CYS A 289 22.92 2.45 35.91
CA CYS A 289 22.84 2.20 34.47
C CYS A 289 21.61 1.34 34.17
N VAL A 290 21.27 1.19 32.89
CA VAL A 290 20.25 0.26 32.40
C VAL A 290 20.92 -0.74 31.47
N MET A 291 20.68 -2.03 31.72
CA MET A 291 21.07 -3.11 30.83
C MET A 291 19.91 -3.49 29.94
N VAL A 292 20.22 -3.87 28.70
CA VAL A 292 19.27 -4.36 27.70
C VAL A 292 19.76 -5.71 27.22
N ARG A 293 18.88 -6.71 27.22
CA ARG A 293 19.18 -8.04 26.72
C ARG A 293 18.13 -8.51 25.74
N HIS A 294 18.60 -8.87 24.56
CA HIS A 294 17.80 -9.50 23.52
C HIS A 294 17.46 -10.96 23.85
N PHE A 295 16.30 -11.42 23.40
CA PHE A 295 15.95 -12.83 23.36
C PHE A 295 16.43 -13.45 22.05
N TYR A 296 17.54 -14.20 22.09
CA TYR A 296 17.83 -15.13 20.99
C TYR A 296 16.91 -16.35 21.15
N TRP A 297 15.81 -16.38 20.41
CA TRP A 297 15.13 -17.64 20.12
C TRP A 297 16.02 -18.44 19.16
N LEU A 298 16.97 -19.20 19.70
CA LEU A 298 17.58 -20.30 18.96
C LEU A 298 16.48 -21.36 18.79
N THR A 299 15.75 -21.31 17.68
CA THR A 299 14.99 -22.47 17.20
C THR A 299 16.02 -23.53 16.80
N LEU A 300 16.15 -24.56 17.64
CA LEU A 300 16.77 -25.85 17.30
C LEU A 300 15.98 -26.58 16.23
#